data_AF-A0AAV1B3R7-F1
#
_entry.id   AF-A0AAV1B3R7-F1
#
_cell.length_a   1.000
_cell.length_b   1.000
_cell.length_c   1.000
_cell.angle_alpha   90.00
_cell.angle_beta   90.00
_cell.angle_gamma   90.00
#
_symmetry.space_group_name_H-M   'P 1'
#
loop_
_entity.id
_entity.type
_entity.pdbx_description
1 polymer ?
#
loop_
_entity_poly.entity_id
_entity_poly.type
_entity_poly.pdbx_seq_one_letter_code
_entity_poly.pdbx_strand_id
1 'polypeptide(L)'
;MKKFFPVLSRDKATSSVNLEASETQHPSESIKVVDYELLETDPGIRPPISSYHPDIQNEVRKAYLKIGRHKPPYNFVYPWSVQGNQRRRFCKNWFDLYDWIDYSESKDLAFCLPCFLFKNVSKYGGDHFVT
;
A
#
# COMPACT_ATOMS: atom_id res chain seq x y z
N MET A 1 -15.97 15.30 -7.87
CA MET A 1 -14.50 15.47 -7.89
C MET A 1 -13.89 14.26 -7.20
N LYS A 2 -12.93 13.57 -7.84
CA LYS A 2 -12.24 12.42 -7.21
C LYS A 2 -11.25 12.99 -6.19
N LYS A 3 -11.40 12.63 -4.91
CA LYS A 3 -10.43 12.99 -3.87
C LYS A 3 -9.26 12.01 -3.99
N PHE A 4 -8.07 12.52 -4.33
CA PHE A 4 -6.85 11.73 -4.38
C PHE A 4 -6.17 11.76 -3.01
N PHE A 5 -5.50 10.66 -2.63
CA PHE A 5 -4.69 10.65 -1.42
C PHE A 5 -3.44 11.53 -1.63
N PRO A 6 -3.19 12.53 -0.78
CA PRO A 6 -1.96 13.32 -0.85
C PRO A 6 -0.79 12.48 -0.34
N VAL A 7 0.36 12.59 -0.99
CA VAL A 7 1.63 12.13 -0.45
C VAL A 7 2.32 13.33 0.16
N LEU A 8 2.62 13.26 1.46
CA LEU A 8 3.32 14.33 2.15
C LEU A 8 4.83 14.18 1.91
N SER A 9 5.42 15.20 1.29
CA SER A 9 6.88 15.36 1.26
C SER A 9 7.36 15.76 2.66
N ARG A 10 8.50 15.22 3.07
CA ARG A 10 9.15 15.53 4.35
C ARG A 10 9.85 16.88 4.27
N ASP A 11 9.07 17.95 4.17
CA ASP A 11 9.58 19.30 4.36
C ASP A 11 9.23 19.79 5.77
N LYS A 12 10.28 19.79 6.61
CA LYS A 12 10.47 20.58 7.84
C LYS A 12 9.80 20.09 9.13
N ALA A 13 10.63 19.48 9.99
CA ALA A 13 10.39 19.39 11.43
C ALA A 13 10.60 20.76 12.12
N THR A 14 9.71 21.05 13.07
CA THR A 14 9.84 21.97 14.22
C THR A 14 9.82 23.50 13.97
N SER A 15 8.69 24.15 14.32
CA SER A 15 8.56 25.17 15.38
C SER A 15 7.35 26.10 15.14
N SER A 16 6.56 26.32 16.18
CA SER A 16 5.33 27.13 16.24
C SER A 16 5.54 28.63 15.98
N VAL A 17 4.75 29.24 15.09
CA VAL A 17 4.12 30.57 15.25
C VAL A 17 3.09 30.83 14.13
N ASN A 18 1.93 31.39 14.49
CA ASN A 18 0.90 31.90 13.57
C ASN A 18 1.35 33.22 12.91
N LEU A 19 0.95 33.48 11.65
CA LEU A 19 0.55 34.80 11.11
C LEU A 19 0.12 34.71 9.63
N GLU A 20 -0.74 35.66 9.26
CA GLU A 20 -1.65 35.72 8.10
C GLU A 20 -1.02 35.92 6.71
N ALA A 21 -1.91 35.84 5.72
CA ALA A 21 -1.78 35.79 4.26
C ALA A 21 -0.85 36.80 3.53
N SER A 22 -0.26 36.35 2.41
CA SER A 22 -0.20 37.09 1.13
C SER A 22 0.34 36.19 -0.01
N GLU A 23 -0.32 36.21 -1.17
CA GLU A 23 0.03 35.50 -2.40
C GLU A 23 1.34 36.00 -3.04
N THR A 24 2.20 35.09 -3.55
CA THR A 24 2.95 35.31 -4.80
C THR A 24 3.36 33.96 -5.42
N GLN A 25 3.12 33.80 -6.72
CA GLN A 25 3.38 32.60 -7.51
C GLN A 25 4.87 32.48 -7.91
N HIS A 26 5.44 31.27 -7.79
CA HIS A 26 6.63 30.83 -8.52
C HIS A 26 6.45 29.34 -8.85
N PRO A 27 6.62 28.87 -10.11
CA PRO A 27 6.45 27.46 -10.43
C PRO A 27 7.67 26.70 -9.94
N SER A 28 7.61 26.21 -8.71
CA SER A 28 8.60 25.25 -8.23
C SER A 28 8.35 23.92 -8.94
N GLU A 29 9.35 23.45 -9.69
CA GLU A 29 9.45 22.03 -10.05
C GLU A 29 9.50 21.24 -8.74
N SER A 30 8.32 20.85 -8.26
CA SER A 30 8.18 20.14 -7.00
C SER A 30 8.73 18.73 -7.21
N ILE A 31 9.83 18.46 -6.52
CA ILE A 31 10.40 17.14 -6.37
C ILE A 31 9.29 16.20 -5.87
N LYS A 32 8.82 15.30 -6.75
CA LYS A 32 7.78 14.28 -6.46
C LYS A 32 8.36 13.12 -5.63
N VAL A 33 8.99 13.41 -4.50
CA VAL A 33 9.51 12.37 -3.61
C VAL A 33 8.35 11.76 -2.83
N VAL A 34 8.10 10.48 -3.08
CA VAL A 34 7.21 9.67 -2.25
C VAL A 34 8.00 9.20 -1.04
N ASP A 35 7.62 9.67 0.15
CA ASP A 35 8.18 9.15 1.39
C ASP A 35 7.67 7.71 1.61
N TYR A 36 8.59 6.76 1.55
CA TYR A 36 8.31 5.34 1.70
C TYR A 36 7.91 4.99 3.13
N GLU A 37 8.34 5.77 4.14
CA GLU A 37 8.04 5.53 5.57
C GLU A 37 6.58 5.83 5.90
N LEU A 38 5.91 6.62 5.07
CA LEU A 38 4.52 7.03 5.27
C LEU A 38 3.51 6.18 4.49
N LEU A 39 3.98 5.26 3.64
CA LEU A 39 3.09 4.38 2.89
C LEU A 39 2.56 3.25 3.77
N GLU A 40 1.25 3.04 3.70
CA GLU A 40 0.63 1.87 4.32
C GLU A 40 1.15 0.59 3.64
N THR A 41 1.69 -0.33 4.44
CA THR A 41 2.32 -1.55 3.92
C THR A 41 1.37 -2.74 3.97
N ASP A 42 0.38 -2.75 4.86
CA ASP A 42 -0.58 -3.84 4.95
C ASP A 42 -1.44 -3.86 3.67
N PRO A 43 -1.38 -4.96 2.89
CA PRO A 43 -2.06 -5.05 1.59
C PRO A 43 -3.59 -4.98 1.71
N GLY A 44 -4.15 -5.32 2.88
CA GLY A 44 -5.59 -5.31 3.12
C GLY A 44 -6.18 -3.93 3.42
N ILE A 45 -5.33 -2.92 3.66
CA ILE A 45 -5.76 -1.55 3.97
C ILE A 45 -5.07 -0.47 3.14
N ARG A 46 -3.99 -0.79 2.41
CA ARG A 46 -3.31 0.19 1.56
C ARG A 46 -4.24 0.72 0.44
N PRO A 47 -4.19 2.03 0.13
CA PRO A 47 -4.98 2.58 -0.97
C PRO A 47 -4.57 1.99 -2.33
N PRO A 48 -5.53 1.76 -3.25
CA PRO A 48 -5.21 1.28 -4.59
C PRO A 48 -4.37 2.30 -5.36
N ILE A 49 -3.49 1.86 -6.25
CA ILE A 49 -2.60 2.75 -7.02
C ILE A 49 -3.39 3.84 -7.78
N SER A 50 -4.59 3.52 -8.26
CA SER A 50 -5.48 4.47 -8.96
C SER A 50 -6.04 5.60 -8.07
N SER A 51 -5.94 5.48 -6.75
CA SER A 51 -6.39 6.50 -5.79
C SER A 51 -5.36 7.61 -5.54
N TYR A 52 -4.12 7.42 -6.01
CA TYR A 52 -3.09 8.46 -6.02
C TYR A 52 -3.19 9.30 -7.29
N HIS A 53 -2.69 10.54 -7.24
CA HIS A 53 -2.67 11.43 -8.40
C HIS A 53 -1.86 10.80 -9.55
N PRO A 54 -2.34 10.83 -10.82
CA PRO A 54 -1.69 10.16 -11.96
C PRO A 54 -0.17 10.38 -12.06
N ASP A 55 0.26 11.62 -11.84
CA ASP A 55 1.65 12.08 -11.82
C ASP A 55 2.58 11.35 -10.85
N ILE A 56 2.06 10.79 -9.76
CA ILE A 56 2.86 10.14 -8.71
C ILE A 56 2.66 8.63 -8.66
N GLN A 57 1.69 8.07 -9.41
CA GLN A 57 1.39 6.64 -9.36
C GLN A 57 2.61 5.77 -9.68
N ASN A 58 3.46 6.20 -10.61
CA ASN A 58 4.68 5.47 -10.94
C ASN A 58 5.69 5.47 -9.80
N GLU A 59 5.86 6.61 -9.12
CA GLU A 59 6.74 6.70 -7.95
C GLU A 59 6.20 5.90 -6.78
N VAL A 60 4.89 5.89 -6.57
CA VAL A 60 4.23 5.02 -5.58
C VAL A 60 4.46 3.53 -5.90
N ARG A 61 4.35 3.11 -7.18
CA ARG A 61 4.69 1.73 -7.57
C ARG A 61 6.13 1.37 -7.27
N LYS A 62 7.08 2.25 -7.60
CA LYS A 62 8.51 2.06 -7.28
C LYS A 62 8.75 1.97 -5.77
N ALA A 63 8.06 2.80 -4.97
CA ALA A 63 8.15 2.76 -3.52
C ALA A 63 7.69 1.41 -2.96
N TYR A 64 6.52 0.91 -3.40
CA TYR A 64 6.06 -0.43 -3.00
C TYR A 64 6.98 -1.56 -3.47
N LEU A 65 7.58 -1.46 -4.66
CA LEU A 65 8.60 -2.44 -5.09
C LEU A 65 9.83 -2.43 -4.18
N LYS A 66 10.23 -1.25 -3.69
CA LYS A 66 11.36 -1.10 -2.77
C LYS A 66 11.05 -1.60 -1.36
N ILE A 67 9.82 -1.33 -0.87
CA ILE A 67 9.31 -1.90 0.40
C ILE A 67 9.26 -3.43 0.30
N GLY A 68 8.84 -3.94 -0.86
CA GLY A 68 8.72 -5.35 -1.12
C GLY A 68 7.44 -5.95 -0.55
N ARG A 69 7.49 -7.25 -0.27
CA ARG A 69 6.34 -8.00 0.22
C ARG A 69 6.04 -7.70 1.68
N HIS A 70 4.77 -7.56 2.00
CA HIS A 70 4.33 -7.48 3.39
C HIS A 70 4.28 -8.89 4.00
N LYS A 71 5.11 -9.11 5.01
CA LYS A 71 5.19 -10.35 5.78
C LYS A 71 4.94 -10.03 7.26
N PRO A 72 3.99 -10.71 7.92
CA PRO A 72 3.81 -10.60 9.36
C PRO A 72 5.09 -10.97 10.12
N PRO A 73 5.22 -10.56 11.40
CA PRO A 73 6.31 -10.96 12.27
C PRO A 73 6.52 -12.49 12.30
N TYR A 74 7.75 -12.94 12.52
CA TYR A 74 8.09 -14.37 12.44
C TYR A 74 7.21 -15.27 13.34
N ASN A 75 6.83 -14.75 14.50
CA ASN A 75 6.01 -15.41 15.53
C ASN A 75 4.50 -15.16 15.37
N PHE A 76 4.06 -14.53 14.29
CA PHE A 76 2.64 -14.31 14.01
C PHE A 76 1.92 -15.66 13.87
N VAL A 77 0.76 -15.76 14.53
CA VAL A 77 -0.08 -16.95 14.48
C VAL A 77 -1.21 -16.69 13.49
N TYR A 78 -1.09 -17.29 12.31
CA TYR A 78 -2.15 -17.25 11.30
C TYR A 78 -3.43 -17.88 11.85
N PRO A 79 -4.54 -17.13 11.89
CA PRO A 79 -5.80 -17.62 12.42
C PRO A 79 -6.36 -18.72 11.51
N TRP A 80 -7.26 -19.51 12.08
CA TRP A 80 -7.96 -20.54 11.33
C TRP A 80 -9.29 -19.98 10.83
N SER A 81 -9.56 -20.20 9.56
CA SER A 81 -10.84 -19.92 8.93
C SER A 81 -11.56 -21.22 8.56
N VAL A 82 -12.89 -21.19 8.59
CA VAL A 82 -13.74 -22.30 8.15
C VAL A 82 -14.27 -21.96 6.77
N GLN A 83 -13.82 -22.71 5.76
CA GLN A 83 -14.26 -22.58 4.39
C GLN A 83 -15.07 -23.82 4.00
N GLY A 84 -16.39 -23.69 3.97
CA GLY A 84 -17.30 -24.83 3.83
C GLY A 84 -17.10 -25.82 4.97
N ASN A 85 -16.77 -27.07 4.63
CA ASN A 85 -16.52 -28.14 5.62
C ASN A 85 -15.04 -28.29 6.00
N GLN A 86 -14.15 -27.41 5.51
CA GLN A 86 -12.73 -27.52 5.76
C GLN A 86 -12.23 -26.36 6.63
N ARG A 87 -11.40 -26.71 7.61
CA ARG A 87 -10.66 -25.74 8.41
C ARG A 87 -9.32 -25.46 7.74
N ARG A 88 -9.09 -24.22 7.36
CA ARG A 88 -7.90 -23.79 6.63
C ARG A 88 -7.27 -22.56 7.28
N ARG A 89 -6.02 -22.28 6.95
CA ARG A 89 -5.27 -21.10 7.38
C ARG A 89 -4.18 -20.82 6.36
N PHE A 90 -3.71 -19.59 6.33
CA PHE A 90 -2.50 -19.27 5.58
C PHE A 90 -1.29 -20.08 6.10
N CYS A 91 -0.54 -20.66 5.18
CA CYS A 91 0.67 -21.40 5.50
C CYS A 91 1.90 -20.52 5.28
N LYS A 92 2.66 -20.25 6.35
CA LYS A 92 3.88 -19.42 6.28
C LYS A 92 4.87 -19.82 5.18
N ASN A 93 5.03 -21.13 4.92
CA ASN A 93 5.91 -21.66 3.87
C ASN A 93 5.53 -21.19 2.45
N TRP A 94 4.31 -20.67 2.25
CA TRP A 94 3.90 -20.07 0.98
C TRP A 94 4.74 -18.84 0.63
N PHE A 95 5.33 -18.13 1.60
CA PHE A 95 6.26 -17.05 1.29
C PHE A 95 7.55 -17.53 0.61
N ASP A 96 7.96 -18.77 0.85
CA ASP A 96 9.15 -19.36 0.23
C ASP A 96 8.82 -19.97 -1.14
N LEU A 97 7.56 -20.37 -1.35
CA LEU A 97 7.08 -20.92 -2.62
C LEU A 97 6.64 -19.84 -3.61
N TYR A 98 6.14 -18.71 -3.11
CA TYR A 98 5.50 -17.68 -3.93
C TYR A 98 6.06 -16.30 -3.61
N ASP A 99 6.93 -15.80 -4.49
CA ASP A 99 7.53 -14.47 -4.36
C ASP A 99 6.58 -13.30 -4.61
N TRP A 100 5.34 -13.59 -5.00
CA TRP A 100 4.31 -12.60 -5.29
C TRP A 100 3.26 -12.46 -4.19
N ILE A 101 3.26 -13.33 -3.17
CA ILE A 101 2.22 -13.35 -2.13
C ILE A 101 2.55 -12.40 -0.98
N ASP A 102 1.60 -11.54 -0.63
CA ASP A 102 1.56 -10.75 0.60
C ASP A 102 0.47 -11.31 1.52
N TYR A 103 0.51 -10.99 2.80
CA TYR A 103 -0.55 -11.34 3.74
C TYR A 103 -1.00 -10.13 4.56
N SER A 104 -2.30 -9.97 4.77
CA SER A 104 -2.85 -8.93 5.63
C SER A 104 -3.24 -9.50 6.99
N GLU A 105 -2.61 -9.01 8.06
CA GLU A 105 -3.02 -9.35 9.44
C GLU A 105 -4.40 -8.78 9.77
N SER A 106 -4.71 -7.58 9.25
CA SER A 106 -5.99 -6.92 9.51
C SER A 106 -7.18 -7.58 8.81
N LYS A 107 -6.95 -8.28 7.69
CA LYS A 107 -7.99 -8.95 6.92
C LYS A 107 -7.99 -10.47 6.98
N ASP A 108 -6.92 -11.09 7.48
CA ASP A 108 -6.72 -12.55 7.42
C ASP A 108 -6.84 -13.09 5.98
N LEU A 109 -6.13 -12.44 5.05
CA LEU A 109 -6.18 -12.76 3.63
C LEU A 109 -4.81 -12.65 2.98
N ALA A 110 -4.57 -13.50 1.99
CA ALA A 110 -3.40 -13.39 1.11
C ALA A 110 -3.70 -12.46 -0.07
N PHE A 111 -2.72 -11.68 -0.49
CA PHE A 111 -2.81 -10.73 -1.59
C PHE A 111 -1.70 -10.99 -2.62
N CYS A 112 -1.90 -10.50 -3.84
CA CYS A 112 -0.88 -10.55 -4.90
C CYS A 112 -0.24 -9.17 -5.10
N LEU A 113 1.04 -9.00 -4.73
CA LEU A 113 1.76 -7.73 -4.89
C LEU A 113 1.85 -7.27 -6.35
N PRO A 114 2.27 -8.11 -7.33
CA PRO A 114 2.29 -7.70 -8.73
C PRO A 114 0.90 -7.31 -9.24
N CYS A 115 -0.14 -8.03 -8.80
CA CYS A 115 -1.52 -7.74 -9.17
C CYS A 115 -1.95 -6.38 -8.64
N PHE A 116 -1.61 -6.02 -7.40
CA PHE A 116 -1.88 -4.69 -6.85
C PHE A 116 -1.16 -3.58 -7.63
N LEU A 117 0.12 -3.77 -7.97
CA LEU A 117 0.95 -2.76 -8.64
C LEU A 117 0.46 -2.46 -10.07
N PHE A 118 0.05 -3.51 -10.78
CA PHE A 118 -0.26 -3.45 -12.21
C PHE A 118 -1.73 -3.74 -12.54
N LYS A 119 -2.63 -3.72 -11.55
CA LYS A 119 -4.05 -3.94 -11.78
C LYS A 119 -4.56 -2.95 -12.81
N ASN A 120 -4.92 -3.45 -13.99
CA ASN A 120 -5.66 -2.66 -14.96
C ASN A 120 -7.03 -2.32 -14.39
N VAL A 121 -7.54 -1.13 -14.70
CA VAL A 121 -8.89 -0.65 -14.33
C VAL A 121 -10.05 -1.51 -14.88
N SER A 122 -9.76 -2.63 -15.55
CA SER A 122 -10.75 -3.64 -15.89
C SER A 122 -11.37 -4.21 -14.61
N LYS A 123 -12.70 -4.03 -14.49
CA LYS A 123 -13.52 -4.24 -13.28
C LYS A 123 -13.65 -5.70 -12.80
N TYR A 124 -12.80 -6.62 -13.24
CA TYR A 124 -12.93 -8.05 -12.99
C TYR A 124 -11.67 -8.59 -12.30
N GLY A 125 -11.85 -9.22 -11.13
CA GLY A 125 -10.78 -9.87 -10.34
C GLY A 125 -10.58 -9.25 -8.96
N GLY A 126 -10.66 -10.08 -7.92
CA GLY A 126 -10.19 -9.75 -6.57
C GLY A 126 -8.66 -9.65 -6.54
N ASP A 127 -8.12 -8.83 -5.65
CA ASP A 127 -6.68 -8.72 -5.37
C ASP A 127 -6.22 -9.64 -4.22
N HIS A 128 -7.17 -10.38 -3.64
CA HIS A 128 -6.95 -11.30 -2.54
C HIS A 128 -7.38 -12.72 -2.88
N PHE A 129 -6.79 -13.67 -2.17
CA PHE A 129 -7.12 -15.08 -2.17
C PHE A 129 -7.68 -15.44 -0.80
N VAL A 130 -8.68 -16.32 -0.79
CA VAL A 130 -9.21 -16.91 0.44
C VAL A 130 -8.31 -18.07 0.83
N THR A 131 -7.87 -18.12 2.09
CA THR A 131 -6.83 -19.04 2.57
C THR A 131 -7.35 -20.00 3.61
#